data_AF-A0A257R957-F1
#
_entry.id   AF-A0A257R957-F1
#
_cell.length_a   1.000
_cell.length_b   1.000
_cell.length_c   1.000
_cell.angle_alpha   90.00
_cell.angle_beta   90.00
_cell.angle_gamma   90.00
#
_symmetry.space_group_name_H-M   'P 1'
#
loop_
_entity.id
_entity.type
_entity.pdbx_description
1 polymer ?
#
loop_
_entity_poly.entity_id
_entity_poly.type
_entity_poly.pdbx_seq_one_letter_code
_entity_poly.pdbx_strand_id
1 'polypeptide(L)'
;MLESRYAANTTALIVPDLYVQIVPPQSLLLNGVPTDVLGVVGSASWGPVNEPMIVGSMGDYATAFGPVMARQYDIGTVVAIGVQQGASNFRCVRVTDGTDTAASVSILGALTLTALYTGSLGSALVATVSVGSAANSWRVTVALPGQTPEVFDNIIGSGAAFWQAVASAINIGTGPMRGASRLVVASAGTSSLAPSVGAFPFLAGSPGTDGATGMTSGMVIGQDVVPRSGMYALRGQGCSIIVLADLDDPTQWSTEVAFGL
;
A
#
# COMPACT_ATOMS: atom_id res chain seq x y z
N MET A 1 32.43 -39.35 3.98
CA MET A 1 33.16 -40.61 4.06
C MET A 1 32.11 -41.73 4.01
N LEU A 2 32.05 -42.43 2.88
CA LEU A 2 31.31 -43.68 2.60
C LEU A 2 29.77 -43.66 2.69
N GLU A 3 29.10 -43.20 1.61
CA GLU A 3 27.74 -43.66 1.27
C GLU A 3 27.85 -45.11 0.77
N SER A 4 27.38 -46.10 1.54
CA SER A 4 27.19 -47.45 1.01
C SER A 4 25.94 -47.50 0.14
N ARG A 5 26.14 -47.28 -1.17
CA ARG A 5 25.11 -47.59 -2.17
C ARG A 5 24.99 -49.11 -2.27
N TYR A 6 23.98 -49.67 -1.62
CA TYR A 6 23.54 -51.04 -1.93
C TYR A 6 22.87 -51.05 -3.30
N ALA A 7 23.68 -51.08 -4.37
CA ALA A 7 23.21 -51.41 -5.70
C ALA A 7 23.13 -52.95 -5.81
N ALA A 8 21.93 -53.48 -6.04
CA ALA A 8 21.74 -54.91 -6.26
C ALA A 8 22.40 -55.31 -7.60
N ASN A 9 23.34 -56.25 -7.55
CA ASN A 9 24.04 -56.76 -8.73
C ASN A 9 23.20 -57.83 -9.42
N THR A 10 22.39 -57.43 -10.41
CA THR A 10 21.42 -58.30 -11.10
C THR A 10 22.05 -59.33 -12.04
N THR A 11 23.36 -59.26 -12.30
CA THR A 11 24.06 -60.20 -13.19
C THR A 11 24.64 -61.42 -12.47
N ALA A 12 24.51 -61.53 -11.15
CA ALA A 12 24.99 -62.68 -10.35
C ALA A 12 23.86 -63.63 -9.89
N LEU A 13 22.61 -63.40 -10.33
CA LEU A 13 21.46 -64.24 -9.99
C LEU A 13 21.37 -65.43 -10.96
N ILE A 14 21.75 -66.61 -10.50
CA ILE A 14 21.61 -67.87 -11.24
C ILE A 14 20.35 -68.64 -10.81
N VAL A 15 19.55 -68.08 -9.91
CA VAL A 15 18.32 -68.68 -9.38
C VAL A 15 17.18 -67.64 -9.45
N PRO A 16 15.99 -68.00 -9.98
CA PRO A 16 14.85 -67.08 -10.02
C PRO A 16 14.32 -66.81 -8.60
N ASP A 17 14.30 -65.55 -8.17
CA ASP A 17 13.63 -65.11 -6.93
C ASP A 17 13.09 -63.68 -7.06
N LEU A 18 12.18 -63.28 -6.17
CA LEU A 18 11.57 -61.95 -6.10
C LEU A 18 12.45 -61.00 -5.28
N TYR A 19 12.86 -59.88 -5.89
CA TYR A 19 13.61 -58.82 -5.19
C TYR A 19 12.70 -57.64 -4.87
N VAL A 20 12.58 -57.31 -3.58
CA VAL A 20 11.91 -56.09 -3.12
C VAL A 20 12.97 -55.03 -2.87
N GLN A 21 13.00 -54.01 -3.72
CA GLN A 21 13.81 -52.81 -3.50
C GLN A 21 13.02 -51.82 -2.67
N ILE A 22 13.50 -51.51 -1.47
CA ILE A 22 12.94 -50.44 -0.64
C ILE A 22 13.59 -49.14 -1.10
N VAL A 23 12.83 -48.32 -1.85
CA VAL A 23 13.20 -46.94 -2.12
C VAL A 23 12.86 -46.13 -0.87
N PRO A 24 13.82 -45.48 -0.19
CA PRO A 24 13.49 -44.59 0.92
C PRO A 24 12.57 -43.48 0.43
N PRO A 25 11.55 -43.08 1.21
CA PRO A 25 10.62 -42.05 0.77
C PRO A 25 11.41 -40.79 0.45
N GLN A 26 11.30 -40.33 -0.80
CA GLN A 26 11.75 -39.00 -1.14
C GLN A 26 10.85 -38.05 -0.37
N SER A 27 11.41 -37.30 0.57
CA SER A 27 10.73 -36.12 1.12
C SER A 27 10.59 -35.13 -0.02
N LEU A 28 9.50 -35.24 -0.78
CA LEU A 28 8.92 -34.10 -1.44
C LEU A 28 8.49 -33.19 -0.30
N LEU A 29 9.36 -32.27 0.10
CA LEU A 29 8.95 -31.09 0.83
C LEU A 29 7.92 -30.42 -0.08
N LEU A 30 6.64 -30.71 0.18
CA LEU A 30 5.55 -29.93 -0.36
C LEU A 30 5.86 -28.51 0.10
N ASN A 31 6.32 -27.65 -0.80
CA ASN A 31 6.39 -26.23 -0.50
C ASN A 31 4.96 -25.84 -0.13
N GLY A 32 4.72 -25.58 1.15
CA GLY A 32 3.42 -25.13 1.62
C GLY A 32 3.12 -23.82 0.89
N VAL A 33 2.16 -23.85 -0.03
CA VAL A 33 1.56 -22.62 -0.53
C VAL A 33 0.72 -22.07 0.62
N PRO A 34 0.95 -20.83 1.08
CA PRO A 34 0.10 -20.23 2.11
C PRO A 34 -1.36 -20.26 1.64
N THR A 35 -2.21 -21.03 2.32
CA THR A 35 -3.63 -21.16 1.99
C THR A 35 -4.50 -20.15 2.73
N ASP A 36 -3.88 -19.24 3.48
CA ASP A 36 -4.51 -18.29 4.40
C ASP A 36 -4.62 -16.87 3.84
N VAL A 37 -4.23 -16.66 2.58
CA VAL A 37 -4.19 -15.33 1.96
C VAL A 37 -5.55 -14.89 1.44
N LEU A 38 -6.15 -13.87 2.05
CA LEU A 38 -7.39 -13.25 1.60
C LEU A 38 -7.12 -12.04 0.69
N GLY A 39 -7.57 -12.08 -0.56
CA GLY A 39 -7.62 -10.90 -1.42
C GLY A 39 -8.88 -10.07 -1.16
N VAL A 40 -8.75 -8.76 -1.05
CA VAL A 40 -9.90 -7.85 -0.88
C VAL A 40 -9.78 -6.69 -1.84
N VAL A 41 -10.86 -6.38 -2.57
CA VAL A 41 -10.89 -5.25 -3.51
C VAL A 41 -12.08 -4.35 -3.21
N GLY A 42 -11.87 -3.03 -3.24
CA GLY A 42 -12.92 -2.04 -2.98
C GLY A 42 -12.40 -0.62 -2.93
N SER A 43 -13.21 0.33 -2.49
CA SER A 43 -12.84 1.71 -2.23
C SER A 43 -12.18 1.89 -0.86
N ALA A 44 -11.36 2.93 -0.74
CA ALA A 44 -10.76 3.39 0.52
C ALA A 44 -10.55 4.92 0.51
N SER A 45 -10.21 5.52 1.64
CA SER A 45 -10.05 6.98 1.79
C SER A 45 -8.60 7.47 1.68
N TRP A 46 -7.67 6.55 1.45
CA TRP A 46 -6.23 6.76 1.33
C TRP A 46 -5.59 5.54 0.65
N GLY A 47 -4.31 5.66 0.30
CA GLY A 47 -3.49 4.54 -0.18
C GLY A 47 -3.38 4.46 -1.70
N PRO A 48 -2.45 3.63 -2.21
CA PRO A 48 -2.23 3.48 -3.64
C PRO A 48 -3.46 2.88 -4.32
N VAL A 49 -3.76 3.32 -5.54
CA VAL A 49 -4.89 2.84 -6.33
C VAL A 49 -4.41 1.75 -7.27
N ASN A 50 -5.16 0.64 -7.35
CA ASN A 50 -4.87 -0.54 -8.17
C ASN A 50 -3.58 -1.29 -7.83
N GLU A 51 -3.02 -1.06 -6.65
CA GLU A 51 -1.83 -1.77 -6.17
C GLU A 51 -2.16 -2.61 -4.93
N PRO A 52 -1.76 -3.90 -4.90
CA PRO A 52 -2.00 -4.75 -3.75
C PRO A 52 -1.08 -4.37 -2.58
N MET A 53 -1.68 -4.12 -1.43
CA MET A 53 -0.98 -3.88 -0.16
C MET A 53 -1.23 -5.03 0.81
N ILE A 54 -0.18 -5.45 1.49
CA ILE A 54 -0.26 -6.47 2.54
C ILE A 54 -0.79 -5.83 3.81
N VAL A 55 -1.81 -6.44 4.40
CA VAL A 55 -2.44 -6.00 5.66
C VAL A 55 -2.52 -7.22 6.57
N GLY A 56 -2.13 -7.07 7.85
CA GLY A 56 -2.21 -8.14 8.84
C GLY A 56 -3.15 -7.86 10.02
N SER A 57 -3.54 -6.60 10.20
CA SER A 57 -4.38 -6.14 11.28
C SER A 57 -5.18 -4.90 10.87
N MET A 58 -6.16 -4.50 11.68
CA MET A 58 -6.86 -3.22 11.46
C MET A 58 -5.95 -2.00 11.63
N GLY A 59 -4.85 -2.11 12.39
CA GLY A 59 -3.84 -1.05 12.47
C GLY A 59 -3.08 -0.88 11.16
N ASP A 60 -2.70 -1.99 10.53
CA ASP A 60 -2.04 -1.98 9.21
C ASP A 60 -2.99 -1.47 8.13
N TYR A 61 -4.27 -1.89 8.18
CA TYR A 61 -5.30 -1.39 7.28
C TYR A 61 -5.46 0.13 7.40
N ALA A 62 -5.63 0.65 8.62
CA ALA A 62 -5.80 2.08 8.85
C ALA A 62 -4.58 2.88 8.38
N THR A 63 -3.39 2.29 8.48
CA THR A 63 -2.14 2.90 8.02
C THR A 63 -2.07 2.95 6.48
N ALA A 64 -2.50 1.89 5.80
CA ALA A 64 -2.42 1.77 4.35
C ALA A 64 -3.55 2.48 3.60
N PHE A 65 -4.78 2.40 4.12
CA PHE A 65 -6.02 2.74 3.40
C PHE A 65 -6.94 3.72 4.14
N GLY A 66 -6.60 4.09 5.38
CA GLY A 66 -7.41 4.97 6.21
C GLY A 66 -8.49 4.24 7.01
N PRO A 67 -9.36 4.97 7.72
CA PRO A 67 -10.41 4.37 8.55
C PRO A 67 -11.45 3.62 7.70
N VAL A 68 -12.22 2.76 8.36
CA VAL A 68 -13.43 2.15 7.78
C VAL A 68 -14.45 3.25 7.47
N MET A 69 -15.02 3.24 6.27
CA MET A 69 -16.01 4.23 5.83
C MET A 69 -17.38 3.58 5.66
N ALA A 70 -18.43 4.25 6.15
CA ALA A 70 -19.80 3.79 5.98
C ALA A 70 -20.32 4.08 4.56
N ARG A 71 -19.94 3.24 3.60
CA ARG A 71 -20.32 3.34 2.18
C ARG A 71 -20.23 1.99 1.48
N GLN A 72 -20.81 1.91 0.28
CA GLN A 72 -20.66 0.73 -0.57
C GLN A 72 -19.21 0.55 -1.03
N TYR A 73 -18.82 -0.71 -1.25
CA TYR A 73 -17.52 -1.13 -1.73
C TYR A 73 -16.38 -0.84 -0.75
N ASP A 74 -16.64 -0.57 0.53
CA ASP A 74 -15.58 -0.24 1.48
C ASP A 74 -14.72 -1.47 1.85
N ILE A 75 -13.41 -1.41 1.57
CA ILE A 75 -12.47 -2.50 1.92
C ILE A 75 -12.42 -2.70 3.43
N GLY A 76 -12.48 -1.61 4.18
CA GLY A 76 -12.31 -1.61 5.63
C GLY A 76 -13.34 -2.47 6.35
N THR A 77 -14.57 -2.47 5.86
CA THR A 77 -15.66 -3.31 6.37
C THR A 77 -15.33 -4.80 6.21
N VAL A 78 -14.88 -5.22 5.03
CA VAL A 78 -14.50 -6.62 4.76
C VAL A 78 -13.28 -7.04 5.61
N VAL A 79 -12.25 -6.20 5.68
CA VAL A 79 -11.06 -6.49 6.48
C VAL A 79 -11.40 -6.55 7.97
N ALA A 80 -12.24 -5.65 8.49
CA ALA A 80 -12.67 -5.67 9.88
C ALA A 80 -13.41 -6.96 10.24
N ILE A 81 -14.30 -7.43 9.35
CA ILE A 81 -14.99 -8.71 9.52
C ILE A 81 -13.99 -9.87 9.50
N GLY A 82 -13.07 -9.91 8.53
CA GLY A 82 -12.06 -10.96 8.43
C GLY A 82 -11.16 -11.02 9.67
N VAL A 83 -10.68 -9.87 10.16
CA VAL A 83 -9.85 -9.79 11.37
C VAL A 83 -10.62 -10.31 12.59
N GLN A 84 -11.91 -9.97 12.73
CA GLN A 84 -12.75 -10.51 13.82
C GLN A 84 -12.96 -12.03 13.73
N GLN A 85 -12.88 -12.61 12.53
CA GLN A 85 -12.92 -14.06 12.29
C GLN A 85 -11.54 -14.72 12.42
N GLY A 86 -10.48 -13.96 12.70
CA GLY A 86 -9.12 -14.46 12.92
C GLY A 86 -8.20 -14.42 11.69
N ALA A 87 -8.62 -13.83 10.58
CA ALA A 87 -7.73 -13.61 9.43
C ALA A 87 -6.68 -12.54 9.74
N SER A 88 -5.45 -12.76 9.27
CA SER A 88 -4.30 -11.87 9.51
C SER A 88 -3.36 -11.76 8.31
N ASN A 89 -3.82 -12.19 7.13
CA ASN A 89 -3.00 -12.27 5.92
C ASN A 89 -3.82 -11.81 4.71
N PHE A 90 -3.85 -10.50 4.47
CA PHE A 90 -4.68 -9.90 3.43
C PHE A 90 -3.81 -9.31 2.30
N ARG A 91 -4.32 -9.32 1.07
CA ARG A 91 -3.89 -8.40 0.00
C ARG A 91 -5.06 -7.52 -0.37
N CYS A 92 -4.98 -6.26 0.02
CA CYS A 92 -6.03 -5.29 -0.21
C CYS A 92 -5.66 -4.42 -1.43
N VAL A 93 -6.62 -4.22 -2.33
CA VAL A 93 -6.47 -3.36 -3.52
C VAL A 93 -7.55 -2.29 -3.50
N ARG A 94 -7.12 -1.03 -3.41
CA ARG A 94 -8.02 0.12 -3.55
C ARG A 94 -8.36 0.39 -5.02
N VAL A 95 -9.64 0.62 -5.30
CA VAL A 95 -10.17 1.09 -6.57
C VAL A 95 -10.93 2.41 -6.39
N THR A 96 -11.07 3.17 -7.48
CA THR A 96 -11.77 4.45 -7.53
C THR A 96 -12.55 4.57 -8.84
N ASP A 97 -13.48 5.53 -8.89
CA ASP A 97 -14.24 5.91 -10.09
C ASP A 97 -13.48 6.87 -11.03
N GLY A 98 -12.21 7.19 -10.70
CA GLY A 98 -11.36 8.13 -11.43
C GLY A 98 -11.56 9.60 -11.07
N THR A 99 -12.45 9.93 -10.13
CA THR A 99 -12.65 11.30 -9.62
C THR A 99 -11.93 11.54 -8.28
N ASP A 100 -11.10 10.61 -7.86
CA ASP A 100 -10.26 10.75 -6.68
C ASP A 100 -9.16 11.79 -6.89
N THR A 101 -8.92 12.61 -5.88
CA THR A 101 -7.93 13.69 -5.93
C THR A 101 -7.11 13.70 -4.65
N ALA A 102 -5.84 14.09 -4.77
CA ALA A 102 -4.95 14.26 -3.65
C ALA A 102 -5.16 15.63 -3.00
N ALA A 103 -5.22 15.65 -1.68
CA ALA A 103 -5.27 16.91 -0.94
C ALA A 103 -3.97 17.69 -1.15
N SER A 104 -4.03 19.02 -1.21
CA SER A 104 -2.84 19.86 -1.32
C SER A 104 -2.98 21.19 -0.57
N VAL A 105 -1.85 21.76 -0.16
CA VAL A 105 -1.78 23.08 0.46
C VAL A 105 -0.59 23.86 -0.09
N SER A 106 -0.80 25.15 -0.32
CA SER A 106 0.28 26.09 -0.67
C SER A 106 0.67 26.92 0.55
N ILE A 107 1.96 26.92 0.86
CA ILE A 107 2.58 27.73 1.91
C ILE A 107 3.16 28.97 1.23
N LEU A 108 2.51 30.13 1.41
CA LEU A 108 2.96 31.44 0.93
C LEU A 108 3.23 31.53 -0.60
N GLY A 109 2.62 30.64 -1.40
CA GLY A 109 2.93 30.50 -2.82
C GLY A 109 4.37 30.03 -3.11
N ALA A 110 5.10 29.62 -2.08
CA ALA A 110 6.52 29.29 -2.13
C ALA A 110 6.78 27.78 -2.08
N LEU A 111 5.86 27.02 -1.49
CA LEU A 111 5.91 25.57 -1.43
C LEU A 111 4.50 25.02 -1.56
N THR A 112 4.28 24.09 -2.47
CA THR A 112 3.05 23.31 -2.56
C THR A 112 3.34 21.91 -2.06
N LEU A 113 2.61 21.48 -1.04
CA LEU A 113 2.62 20.11 -0.55
C LEU A 113 1.37 19.41 -1.06
N THR A 114 1.54 18.22 -1.63
CA THR A 114 0.45 17.37 -2.11
C THR A 114 0.52 16.05 -1.39
N ALA A 115 -0.62 15.53 -0.93
CA ALA A 115 -0.72 14.21 -0.33
C ALA A 115 -0.13 13.15 -1.28
N LEU A 116 0.59 12.17 -0.74
CA LEU A 116 1.20 11.11 -1.53
C LEU A 116 0.14 10.29 -2.27
N TYR A 117 -1.00 10.06 -1.64
CA TYR A 117 -2.13 9.37 -2.24
C TYR A 117 -3.35 10.28 -2.35
N THR A 118 -4.20 9.97 -3.32
CA THR A 118 -5.54 10.54 -3.42
C THR A 118 -6.40 10.09 -2.24
N GLY A 119 -7.51 10.80 -1.99
CA GLY A 119 -8.45 10.44 -0.94
C GLY A 119 -8.63 11.52 0.12
N SER A 120 -9.80 11.48 0.75
CA SER A 120 -10.30 12.43 1.73
C SER A 120 -9.49 12.41 3.02
N LEU A 121 -8.85 11.30 3.40
CA LEU A 121 -7.96 11.26 4.56
C LEU A 121 -6.80 12.25 4.43
N GLY A 122 -6.32 12.49 3.21
CA GLY A 122 -5.27 13.48 2.95
C GLY A 122 -5.62 14.89 3.42
N SER A 123 -6.92 15.22 3.51
CA SER A 123 -7.38 16.52 4.00
C SER A 123 -7.09 16.74 5.49
N ALA A 124 -6.85 15.65 6.24
CA ALA A 124 -6.46 15.71 7.65
C ALA A 124 -4.95 15.95 7.86
N LEU A 125 -4.15 16.02 6.79
CA LEU A 125 -2.74 16.38 6.89
C LEU A 125 -2.58 17.81 7.41
N VAL A 126 -1.54 18.00 8.24
CA VAL A 126 -1.10 19.31 8.68
C VAL A 126 0.41 19.42 8.50
N ALA A 127 0.85 20.43 7.76
CA ALA A 127 2.25 20.81 7.70
C ALA A 127 2.52 21.94 8.71
N THR A 128 3.50 21.77 9.58
CA THR A 128 3.90 22.78 10.58
C THR A 128 5.30 23.27 10.28
N VAL A 129 5.46 24.58 10.05
CA VAL A 129 6.75 25.24 9.93
C VAL A 129 7.12 25.79 11.31
N SER A 130 8.33 25.49 11.78
CA SER A 130 8.85 25.94 13.07
C SER A 130 10.35 26.18 13.02
N VAL A 131 10.91 26.78 14.07
CA VAL A 131 12.37 26.93 14.21
C VAL A 131 13.01 25.55 14.38
N GLY A 132 14.12 25.32 13.67
CA GLY A 132 14.87 24.07 13.71
C GLY A 132 15.69 23.89 14.99
N SER A 133 16.20 22.68 15.22
CA SER A 133 17.04 22.39 16.39
C SER A 133 18.38 23.11 16.35
N ALA A 134 18.99 23.21 15.17
CA ALA A 134 20.25 23.92 14.96
C ALA A 134 20.00 25.44 14.86
N ALA A 135 20.97 26.23 15.31
CA ALA A 135 20.90 27.67 15.19
C ALA A 135 20.72 28.10 13.73
N ASN A 136 19.86 29.10 13.48
CA ASN A 136 19.58 29.66 12.16
C ASN A 136 19.04 28.62 11.14
N SER A 137 18.26 27.66 11.61
CA SER A 137 17.64 26.64 10.77
C SER A 137 16.13 26.54 11.00
N TRP A 138 15.44 25.84 10.10
CA TRP A 138 14.01 25.61 10.12
C TRP A 138 13.67 24.13 10.16
N ARG A 139 12.48 23.86 10.67
CA ARG A 139 11.87 22.54 10.70
C ARG A 139 10.52 22.57 9.99
N VAL A 140 10.27 21.56 9.17
CA VAL A 140 8.94 21.25 8.65
C VAL A 140 8.51 19.89 9.20
N THR A 141 7.37 19.87 9.90
CA THR A 141 6.76 18.64 10.40
C THR A 141 5.47 18.37 9.62
N VAL A 142 5.32 17.19 9.05
CA VAL A 142 4.09 16.74 8.38
C VAL A 142 3.43 15.68 9.25
N ALA A 143 2.18 15.90 9.63
CA ALA A 143 1.44 14.99 10.50
C ALA A 143 0.10 14.60 9.86
N LEU A 144 -0.23 13.30 9.96
CA LEU A 144 -1.54 12.75 9.66
C LEU A 144 -2.03 11.99 10.91
N PRO A 145 -3.28 12.17 11.36
CA PRO A 145 -3.80 11.42 12.51
C PRO A 145 -3.67 9.90 12.31
N GLY A 146 -3.20 9.20 13.35
CA GLY A 146 -2.95 7.75 13.29
C GLY A 146 -1.62 7.34 12.66
N GLN A 147 -0.85 8.29 12.12
CA GLN A 147 0.49 8.06 11.58
C GLN A 147 1.57 8.71 12.47
N THR A 148 2.79 8.20 12.39
CA THR A 148 3.93 8.86 13.01
C THR A 148 4.26 10.15 12.24
N PRO A 149 4.34 11.33 12.90
CA PRO A 149 4.72 12.56 12.21
C PRO A 149 6.10 12.48 11.58
N GLU A 150 6.22 13.03 10.38
CA GLU A 150 7.49 13.13 9.66
C GLU A 150 8.12 14.49 9.94
N VAL A 151 9.34 14.50 10.47
CA VAL A 151 10.06 15.72 10.83
C VAL A 151 11.27 15.90 9.91
N PHE A 152 11.31 17.02 9.21
CA PHE A 152 12.42 17.46 8.38
C PHE A 152 13.06 18.69 9.07
N ASP A 153 14.09 18.44 9.87
CA ASP A 153 14.74 19.44 10.72
C ASP A 153 16.04 19.98 10.11
N ASN A 154 16.52 21.09 10.67
CA ASN A 154 17.80 21.72 10.37
C ASN A 154 17.95 22.17 8.90
N ILE A 155 16.85 22.56 8.26
CA ILE A 155 16.85 23.09 6.90
C ILE A 155 17.33 24.55 6.95
N ILE A 156 18.39 24.85 6.22
CA ILE A 156 18.99 26.19 6.14
C ILE A 156 18.68 26.86 4.80
N GLY A 157 18.92 28.17 4.73
CA GLY A 157 18.78 28.96 3.52
C GLY A 157 17.83 30.13 3.70
N SER A 158 17.60 30.87 2.62
CA SER A 158 16.68 32.00 2.58
C SER A 158 16.01 32.12 1.22
N GLY A 159 14.89 32.85 1.17
CA GLY A 159 14.13 33.10 -0.06
C GLY A 159 13.76 31.82 -0.81
N ALA A 160 13.82 31.86 -2.15
CA ALA A 160 13.48 30.71 -2.99
C ALA A 160 14.39 29.49 -2.75
N ALA A 161 15.68 29.72 -2.44
CA ALA A 161 16.63 28.63 -2.18
C ALA A 161 16.26 27.81 -0.94
N PHE A 162 15.71 28.45 0.09
CA PHE A 162 15.16 27.76 1.26
C PHE A 162 14.01 26.82 0.86
N TRP A 163 13.03 27.30 0.09
CA TRP A 163 11.88 26.48 -0.30
C TRP A 163 12.26 25.31 -1.22
N GLN A 164 13.26 25.49 -2.09
CA GLN A 164 13.86 24.39 -2.86
C GLN A 164 14.53 23.35 -1.95
N ALA A 165 15.23 23.79 -0.89
CA ALA A 165 15.81 22.89 0.10
C ALA A 165 14.73 22.12 0.88
N VAL A 166 13.61 22.76 1.24
CA VAL A 166 12.46 22.08 1.86
C VAL A 166 11.86 21.05 0.93
N ALA A 167 11.62 21.40 -0.34
CA ALA A 167 11.07 20.45 -1.31
C ALA A 167 11.99 19.23 -1.50
N SER A 168 13.30 19.47 -1.58
CA SER A 168 14.31 18.40 -1.66
C SER A 168 14.32 17.53 -0.40
N ALA A 169 14.27 18.14 0.79
CA ALA A 169 14.20 17.43 2.06
C ALA A 169 12.98 16.50 2.14
N ILE A 170 11.82 16.94 1.65
CA ILE A 170 10.59 16.14 1.63
C ILE A 170 10.67 15.03 0.58
N ASN A 171 11.09 15.33 -0.65
CA ASN A 171 11.05 14.37 -1.75
C ASN A 171 12.18 13.34 -1.74
N ILE A 172 13.33 13.69 -1.16
CA ILE A 172 14.55 12.86 -1.20
C ILE A 172 14.96 12.44 0.23
N GLY A 173 14.71 13.28 1.22
CA GLY A 173 15.15 13.10 2.60
C GLY A 173 16.26 14.07 3.02
N THR A 174 16.54 14.12 4.31
CA THR A 174 17.60 14.96 4.91
C THR A 174 18.81 14.15 5.38
N GLY A 175 18.78 12.83 5.26
CA GLY A 175 19.93 11.96 5.55
C GLY A 175 19.55 10.50 5.80
N PRO A 176 20.49 9.68 6.30
CA PRO A 176 20.27 8.24 6.50
C PRO A 176 19.13 7.90 7.47
N MET A 177 18.87 8.80 8.43
CA MET A 177 17.85 8.62 9.46
C MET A 177 16.47 9.16 9.01
N ARG A 178 16.43 10.03 7.99
CA ARG A 178 15.18 10.54 7.43
C ARG A 178 15.24 10.60 5.90
N GLY A 179 14.76 9.54 5.27
CA GLY A 179 14.56 9.46 3.81
C GLY A 179 13.38 10.33 3.33
N ALA A 180 12.93 10.08 2.10
CA ALA A 180 11.77 10.76 1.53
C ALA A 180 10.51 10.62 2.41
N SER A 181 9.59 11.57 2.25
CA SER A 181 8.26 11.53 2.86
C SER A 181 7.45 10.35 2.33
N ARG A 182 6.64 9.77 3.22
CA ARG A 182 5.64 8.74 2.91
C ARG A 182 4.20 9.29 3.05
N LEU A 183 4.07 10.60 3.28
CA LEU A 183 2.78 11.27 3.46
C LEU A 183 2.52 12.31 2.37
N VAL A 184 3.56 13.00 1.88
CA VAL A 184 3.41 14.09 0.92
C VAL A 184 4.55 14.11 -0.11
N VAL A 185 4.29 14.75 -1.24
CA VAL A 185 5.30 15.23 -2.18
C VAL A 185 5.29 16.75 -2.18
N ALA A 186 6.46 17.35 -2.42
CA ALA A 186 6.63 18.79 -2.39
C ALA A 186 7.05 19.35 -3.75
N SER A 187 6.51 20.51 -4.12
CA SER A 187 6.97 21.31 -5.25
C SER A 187 7.26 22.72 -4.77
N ALA A 188 8.48 23.20 -5.02
CA ALA A 188 8.84 24.56 -4.69
C ALA A 188 8.28 25.53 -5.75
N GLY A 189 7.60 26.57 -5.28
CA GLY A 189 7.11 27.66 -6.10
C GLY A 189 8.19 28.70 -6.39
N THR A 190 7.76 29.87 -6.84
CA THR A 190 8.65 30.99 -7.21
C THR A 190 8.77 32.07 -6.14
N SER A 191 7.91 32.03 -5.12
CA SER A 191 7.91 33.02 -4.03
C SER A 191 9.21 32.96 -3.22
N SER A 192 9.73 34.13 -2.87
CA SER A 192 10.92 34.31 -2.03
C SER A 192 10.57 34.85 -0.64
N LEU A 193 9.29 34.76 -0.24
CA LEU A 193 8.87 35.17 1.10
C LEU A 193 9.58 34.32 2.16
N ALA A 194 10.01 34.97 3.23
CA ALA A 194 10.63 34.27 4.35
C ALA A 194 9.63 33.31 5.02
N PRO A 195 10.06 32.13 5.47
CA PRO A 195 9.20 31.24 6.25
C PRO A 195 8.71 31.92 7.52
N SER A 196 7.45 31.66 7.85
CA SER A 196 6.82 32.04 9.12
C SER A 196 6.44 30.80 9.91
N VAL A 197 6.61 30.84 11.23
CA VAL A 197 6.12 29.77 12.10
C VAL A 197 4.60 29.67 11.99
N GLY A 198 4.08 28.46 11.81
CA GLY A 198 2.65 28.25 11.66
C GLY A 198 2.28 26.83 11.25
N ALA A 199 0.99 26.53 11.42
CA ALA A 199 0.37 25.31 10.93
C ALA A 199 -0.42 25.60 9.64
N PHE A 200 -0.24 24.73 8.66
CA PHE A 200 -0.84 24.80 7.34
C PHE A 200 -1.65 23.51 7.13
N PRO A 201 -2.93 23.49 7.56
CA PRO A 201 -3.80 22.34 7.37
C PRO A 201 -4.18 22.18 5.89
N PHE A 202 -4.18 20.95 5.40
CA PHE A 202 -4.53 20.66 4.00
C PHE A 202 -5.99 20.99 3.69
N LEU A 203 -6.86 20.93 4.70
CA LEU A 203 -8.26 21.36 4.59
C LEU A 203 -8.43 22.84 4.20
N ALA A 204 -7.43 23.69 4.43
CA ALA A 204 -7.46 25.10 4.01
C ALA A 204 -6.99 25.31 2.55
N GLY A 205 -6.45 24.27 1.91
CA GLY A 205 -6.06 24.27 0.50
C GLY A 205 -7.12 23.58 -0.36
N SER A 206 -6.67 22.64 -1.20
CA SER A 206 -7.57 21.77 -1.96
C SER A 206 -7.75 20.45 -1.21
N PRO A 207 -8.95 20.13 -0.70
CA PRO A 207 -9.19 18.86 -0.02
C PRO A 207 -9.14 17.69 -1.02
N GLY A 208 -8.78 16.51 -0.52
CA GLY A 208 -8.78 15.28 -1.31
C GLY A 208 -10.16 14.65 -1.42
N THR A 209 -10.38 13.89 -2.49
CA THR A 209 -11.62 13.15 -2.76
C THR A 209 -11.33 11.68 -2.97
N ASP A 210 -12.26 10.81 -2.57
CA ASP A 210 -12.07 9.36 -2.59
C ASP A 210 -12.33 8.70 -3.95
N GLY A 211 -13.10 9.36 -4.82
CA GLY A 211 -13.61 8.76 -6.06
C GLY A 211 -14.50 7.54 -5.79
N ALA A 212 -15.40 7.64 -4.81
CA ALA A 212 -16.22 6.52 -4.35
C ALA A 212 -17.72 6.65 -4.70
N THR A 213 -18.16 7.81 -5.21
CA THR A 213 -19.59 8.09 -5.44
C THR A 213 -20.10 7.46 -6.74
N GLY A 214 -19.27 7.37 -7.77
CA GLY A 214 -19.58 6.75 -9.06
C GLY A 214 -19.06 5.32 -9.20
N MET A 215 -18.72 4.67 -8.09
CA MET A 215 -18.19 3.30 -8.10
C MET A 215 -19.20 2.31 -8.69
N THR A 216 -18.70 1.38 -9.50
CA THR A 216 -19.48 0.31 -10.12
C THR A 216 -18.80 -1.03 -9.93
N SER A 217 -19.56 -2.13 -10.03
CA SER A 217 -19.02 -3.49 -9.99
C SER A 217 -17.92 -3.71 -11.03
N GLY A 218 -18.07 -3.13 -12.24
CA GLY A 218 -17.03 -3.18 -13.28
C GLY A 218 -15.70 -2.53 -12.88
N MET A 219 -15.72 -1.50 -12.03
CA MET A 219 -14.50 -0.87 -11.50
C MET A 219 -13.81 -1.75 -10.44
N VAL A 220 -14.59 -2.49 -9.64
CA VAL A 220 -14.06 -3.46 -8.67
C VAL A 220 -13.46 -4.68 -9.39
N ILE A 221 -14.07 -5.14 -10.49
CA ILE A 221 -13.51 -6.17 -11.37
C ILE A 221 -12.22 -5.67 -12.02
N GLY A 222 -12.24 -4.44 -12.56
CA GLY A 222 -11.09 -3.82 -13.19
C GLY A 222 -10.75 -4.42 -14.55
N GLN A 223 -9.49 -4.35 -14.94
CA GLN A 223 -9.00 -4.74 -16.26
C GLN A 223 -7.74 -5.60 -16.15
N ASP A 224 -7.67 -6.61 -17.02
CA ASP A 224 -6.52 -7.52 -17.14
C ASP A 224 -5.52 -7.06 -18.21
N VAL A 225 -5.16 -5.78 -18.15
CA VAL A 225 -4.13 -5.18 -19.02
C VAL A 225 -3.12 -4.49 -18.11
N VAL A 226 -1.83 -4.56 -18.42
CA VAL A 226 -0.79 -3.93 -17.59
C VAL A 226 -0.82 -2.40 -17.77
N PRO A 227 -0.83 -1.60 -16.68
CA PRO A 227 -0.95 -2.01 -15.27
C PRO A 227 -2.37 -2.47 -14.92
N ARG A 228 -2.47 -3.63 -14.26
CA ARG A 228 -3.76 -4.25 -13.92
C ARG A 228 -4.53 -3.43 -12.89
N SER A 229 -5.85 -3.54 -12.89
CA SER A 229 -6.73 -2.85 -11.96
C SER A 229 -7.74 -3.78 -11.28
N GLY A 230 -8.32 -3.33 -10.17
CA GLY A 230 -9.35 -4.07 -9.43
C GLY A 230 -8.94 -5.48 -9.05
N MET A 231 -9.84 -6.45 -9.23
CA MET A 231 -9.61 -7.88 -9.02
C MET A 231 -8.33 -8.36 -9.74
N TYR A 232 -8.07 -7.89 -10.95
CA TYR A 232 -6.91 -8.34 -11.72
C TYR A 232 -5.57 -7.91 -11.11
N ALA A 233 -5.52 -6.86 -10.28
CA ALA A 233 -4.32 -6.48 -9.54
C ALA A 233 -3.89 -7.56 -8.50
N LEU A 234 -4.82 -8.45 -8.09
CA LEU A 234 -4.52 -9.59 -7.21
C LEU A 234 -3.87 -10.77 -7.92
N ARG A 235 -3.75 -10.74 -9.26
CA ARG A 235 -3.13 -11.83 -10.00
C ARG A 235 -1.66 -12.00 -9.58
N GLY A 236 -1.28 -13.23 -9.22
CA GLY A 236 0.07 -13.56 -8.75
C GLY A 236 0.36 -13.16 -7.30
N GLN A 237 -0.63 -12.66 -6.55
CA GLN A 237 -0.48 -12.30 -5.14
C GLN A 237 -0.60 -13.48 -4.16
N GLY A 238 -0.96 -14.67 -4.68
CA GLY A 238 -1.11 -15.89 -3.91
C GLY A 238 -2.38 -15.96 -3.06
N CYS A 239 -3.43 -15.22 -3.42
CA CYS A 239 -4.71 -15.26 -2.73
C CYS A 239 -5.40 -16.62 -2.91
N SER A 240 -5.81 -17.24 -1.81
CA SER A 240 -6.60 -18.48 -1.81
C SER A 240 -8.11 -18.20 -1.87
N ILE A 241 -8.54 -17.05 -1.35
CA ILE A 241 -9.91 -16.55 -1.39
C ILE A 241 -9.85 -15.08 -1.80
N ILE A 242 -10.81 -14.62 -2.60
CA ILE A 242 -10.98 -13.21 -2.95
C ILE A 242 -12.38 -12.76 -2.56
N VAL A 243 -12.46 -11.58 -1.97
CA VAL A 243 -13.72 -10.89 -1.66
C VAL A 243 -13.72 -9.55 -2.39
N LEU A 244 -14.67 -9.38 -3.28
CA LEU A 244 -14.96 -8.11 -3.93
C LEU A 244 -16.00 -7.40 -3.06
N ALA A 245 -15.61 -6.32 -2.37
CA ALA A 245 -16.43 -5.69 -1.35
C ALA A 245 -17.78 -5.26 -1.93
N ASP A 246 -18.90 -5.67 -1.32
CA ASP A 246 -20.27 -5.32 -1.73
C ASP A 246 -20.59 -5.47 -3.23
N LEU A 247 -19.92 -6.39 -3.93
CA LEU A 247 -20.22 -6.67 -5.33
C LEU A 247 -21.44 -7.60 -5.42
N ASP A 248 -22.52 -7.08 -5.99
CA ASP A 248 -23.83 -7.75 -6.10
C ASP A 248 -24.35 -7.86 -7.54
N ASP A 249 -23.56 -7.45 -8.54
CA ASP A 249 -23.95 -7.48 -9.96
C ASP A 249 -23.70 -8.86 -10.61
N PRO A 250 -24.76 -9.61 -10.96
CA PRO A 250 -24.63 -10.95 -11.53
C PRO A 250 -24.00 -10.98 -12.93
N THR A 251 -23.93 -9.83 -13.62
CA THR A 251 -23.27 -9.77 -14.92
C THR A 251 -21.75 -9.98 -14.82
N GLN A 252 -21.16 -9.79 -13.63
CA GLN A 252 -19.72 -9.94 -13.40
C GLN A 252 -19.29 -11.34 -12.97
N TRP A 253 -20.22 -12.20 -12.50
CA TRP A 253 -19.87 -13.50 -11.92
C TRP A 253 -19.11 -14.43 -12.86
N SER A 254 -19.41 -14.38 -14.16
CA SER A 254 -18.66 -15.18 -15.14
C SER A 254 -17.17 -14.77 -15.23
N THR A 255 -16.90 -13.48 -15.09
CA THR A 255 -15.54 -12.91 -15.05
C THR A 255 -14.82 -13.28 -13.77
N GLU A 256 -15.52 -13.26 -12.63
CA GLU A 256 -14.98 -13.67 -11.32
C GLU A 256 -14.58 -15.15 -11.32
N VAL A 257 -15.45 -16.02 -11.84
CA VAL A 257 -15.14 -17.45 -11.98
C VAL A 257 -13.93 -17.65 -12.89
N ALA A 258 -13.88 -16.94 -14.02
CA ALA A 258 -12.75 -17.03 -14.94
C ALA A 258 -11.42 -16.54 -14.33
N PHE A 259 -11.44 -15.64 -13.35
CA PHE A 259 -10.24 -15.22 -12.62
C PHE A 259 -9.70 -16.33 -11.71
N GLY A 260 -10.59 -17.11 -11.08
CA GLY A 260 -10.24 -18.16 -10.12
C GLY A 260 -9.80 -19.50 -10.73
N LEU A 261 -9.91 -19.66 -12.06
CA LEU A 261 -9.47 -20.83 -12.83
C LEU A 261 -8.02 -20.69 -13.31
#